data_AF-A0A2T2UJC0-F1
#
_entry.id   AF-A0A2T2UJC0-F1
#
_cell.length_a   1.000
_cell.length_b   1.000
_cell.length_c   1.000
_cell.angle_alpha   90.00
_cell.angle_beta   90.00
_cell.angle_gamma   90.00
#
_symmetry.space_group_name_H-M   'P 1'
#
loop_
_entity.id
_entity.type
_entity.pdbx_description
1 polymer ?
#
loop_
_entity_poly.entity_id
_entity_poly.type
_entity_poly.pdbx_seq_one_letter_code
_entity_poly.pdbx_strand_id
1 'polypeptide(L)'
;MSTLTKQPLADAPAETVPKNDDRPRLFLAGVGSVGGTLLRQLQALPDAQTAPRVIGACTERRAAWYDAPRPPAEVDEAFPGGVPTDWPRLLEHLEKAAAHADAPLVFVDATDSVEVARYHARLLEAGCSVVTPSKHALTQEQAYFDRLQRAAGNHDGQDSSSGTATYHYETTAGAGLPVLSTLRDLLRTGDRIERVRGAASGTLSFLFSRLREGDPFSAAVEDAIARGYAEPDVRTDLSGEDVARKFLILGRTMGLTLERDDLDVESLVPEALRDVSLDTFLDELPRFDDEWAERTRAARENDATLQYVGRLAGGHIRVAVEEVPADAPFGLLSGTDNLFEFQTARYDGAPLSVRGPGAGPQVTAAGVLADVLAAVRDA
;
A
#
# COMPACT_ATOMS: atom_id res chain seq x y z
N MET A 1 -43.35 -34.40 4.66
CA MET A 1 -43.73 -33.04 4.24
C MET A 1 -43.81 -32.17 5.48
N SER A 2 -42.73 -31.46 5.80
CA SER A 2 -42.69 -30.49 6.89
C SER A 2 -42.35 -29.14 6.27
N THR A 3 -43.30 -28.22 6.34
CA THR A 3 -43.28 -26.87 5.79
C THR A 3 -42.25 -26.01 6.51
N LEU A 4 -41.21 -25.61 5.79
CA LEU A 4 -40.28 -24.54 6.16
C LEU A 4 -41.00 -23.18 6.05
N THR A 5 -41.41 -22.63 7.17
CA THR A 5 -41.89 -21.26 7.27
C THR A 5 -40.69 -20.32 7.27
N LYS A 6 -40.53 -19.54 6.20
CA LYS A 6 -39.62 -18.38 6.16
C LYS A 6 -40.10 -17.37 7.21
N GLN A 7 -39.28 -17.09 8.23
CA GLN A 7 -39.51 -15.98 9.14
C GLN A 7 -38.98 -14.69 8.46
N PRO A 8 -39.78 -13.63 8.32
CA PRO A 8 -39.28 -12.31 7.95
C PRO A 8 -38.52 -11.68 9.14
N LEU A 9 -37.55 -10.82 8.84
CA LEU A 9 -36.93 -9.92 9.83
C LEU A 9 -38.06 -9.19 10.56
N ALA A 10 -38.07 -9.28 11.90
CA ALA A 10 -39.10 -8.65 12.71
C ALA A 10 -38.90 -7.14 12.78
N ASP A 11 -39.96 -6.38 12.47
CA ASP A 11 -40.08 -4.97 12.82
C ASP A 11 -40.19 -4.82 14.35
N ALA A 12 -39.20 -4.17 14.98
CA ALA A 12 -39.23 -3.75 16.38
C ALA A 12 -38.37 -2.47 16.57
N PRO A 13 -38.65 -1.67 17.61
CA PRO A 13 -38.96 -0.24 17.49
C PRO A 13 -37.74 0.59 17.06
N ALA A 14 -38.02 1.66 16.32
CA ALA A 14 -37.07 2.70 15.99
C ALA A 14 -36.54 3.37 17.27
N GLU A 15 -35.41 2.87 17.79
CA GLU A 15 -34.55 3.70 18.62
C GLU A 15 -34.01 4.82 17.75
N THR A 16 -34.32 6.03 18.18
CA THR A 16 -34.09 7.27 17.46
C THR A 16 -32.60 7.48 17.22
N VAL A 17 -32.13 7.16 16.02
CA VAL A 17 -30.89 7.73 15.47
C VAL A 17 -31.04 9.25 15.58
N PRO A 18 -30.11 9.96 16.25
CA PRO A 18 -30.16 11.41 16.27
C PRO A 18 -30.12 11.92 14.83
N LYS A 19 -31.16 12.63 14.40
CA LYS A 19 -31.16 13.37 13.14
C LYS A 19 -30.04 14.43 13.23
N ASN A 20 -29.13 14.40 12.27
CA ASN A 20 -27.83 15.10 12.16
C ASN A 20 -26.66 14.46 12.94
N ASP A 21 -26.20 13.32 12.45
CA ASP A 21 -24.80 12.93 12.62
C ASP A 21 -24.07 13.12 11.29
N ASP A 22 -23.60 14.34 11.03
CA ASP A 22 -22.91 14.73 9.79
C ASP A 22 -21.45 14.22 9.76
N ARG A 23 -21.08 13.34 10.70
CA ARG A 23 -19.72 12.80 10.76
C ARG A 23 -19.44 11.88 9.58
N PRO A 24 -18.20 11.88 9.08
CA PRO A 24 -17.79 10.99 8.02
C PRO A 24 -18.00 9.53 8.41
N ARG A 25 -18.35 8.74 7.40
CA ARG A 25 -18.64 7.32 7.52
C ARG A 25 -17.48 6.51 6.94
N LEU A 26 -17.23 5.34 7.49
CA LEU A 26 -16.16 4.44 7.08
C LEU A 26 -16.67 3.03 6.89
N PHE A 27 -16.38 2.43 5.74
CA PHE A 27 -16.53 1.00 5.50
C PHE A 27 -15.15 0.37 5.31
N LEU A 28 -14.85 -0.71 6.04
CA LEU A 28 -13.56 -1.38 6.01
C LEU A 28 -13.62 -2.71 5.27
N ALA A 29 -13.03 -2.79 4.08
CA ALA A 29 -12.78 -4.04 3.39
C ALA A 29 -11.42 -4.62 3.84
N GLY A 30 -11.45 -5.82 4.42
CA GLY A 30 -10.27 -6.49 4.97
C GLY A 30 -10.02 -6.14 6.43
N VAL A 31 -10.34 -7.07 7.34
CA VAL A 31 -10.05 -6.96 8.79
C VAL A 31 -8.89 -7.87 9.21
N GLY A 32 -7.93 -8.08 8.30
CA GLY A 32 -6.70 -8.82 8.56
C GLY A 32 -5.68 -8.00 9.38
N SER A 33 -4.40 -8.25 9.15
CA SER A 33 -3.30 -7.63 9.91
C SER A 33 -3.34 -6.10 9.93
N VAL A 34 -3.48 -5.46 8.75
CA VAL A 34 -3.55 -3.99 8.63
C VAL A 34 -4.90 -3.46 9.06
N GLY A 35 -6.00 -3.96 8.49
CA GLY A 35 -7.35 -3.43 8.78
C GLY A 35 -7.80 -3.62 10.23
N GLY A 36 -7.49 -4.75 10.87
CA GLY A 36 -7.75 -4.93 12.30
C GLY A 36 -6.90 -3.98 13.16
N THR A 37 -5.65 -3.72 12.77
CA THR A 37 -4.80 -2.74 13.45
C THR A 37 -5.32 -1.30 13.26
N LEU A 38 -5.81 -0.96 12.07
CA LEU A 38 -6.46 0.32 11.80
C LEU A 38 -7.67 0.52 12.71
N LEU A 39 -8.51 -0.50 12.89
CA LEU A 39 -9.68 -0.41 13.77
C LEU A 39 -9.27 -0.13 15.22
N ARG A 40 -8.22 -0.80 15.73
CA ARG A 40 -7.66 -0.51 17.07
C ARG A 40 -7.12 0.90 17.19
N GLN A 41 -6.45 1.40 16.16
CA GLN A 41 -5.93 2.77 16.15
C GLN A 41 -7.07 3.81 16.10
N LEU A 42 -8.13 3.56 15.34
CA LEU A 42 -9.36 4.36 15.35
C LEU A 42 -10.02 4.39 16.73
N GLN A 43 -10.08 3.25 17.42
CA GLN A 43 -10.60 3.14 18.80
C GLN A 43 -9.77 3.92 19.81
N ALA A 44 -8.46 4.04 19.58
CA ALA A 44 -7.52 4.73 20.46
C ALA A 44 -7.36 6.23 20.15
N LEU A 45 -8.12 6.78 19.19
CA LEU A 45 -8.05 8.21 18.86
C LEU A 45 -8.40 9.07 20.09
N PRO A 46 -7.58 10.09 20.43
CA PRO A 46 -7.83 10.93 21.60
C PRO A 46 -9.15 11.71 21.55
N ASP A 47 -9.58 12.07 20.34
CA ASP A 47 -10.81 12.81 20.09
C ASP A 47 -11.85 11.93 19.38
N ALA A 48 -12.67 11.25 20.19
CA ALA A 48 -13.76 10.41 19.69
C ALA A 48 -14.86 11.20 18.94
N GLN A 49 -14.86 12.54 19.02
CA GLN A 49 -15.84 13.38 18.33
C GLN A 49 -15.49 13.60 16.86
N THR A 50 -14.20 13.56 16.50
CA THR A 50 -13.72 13.71 15.11
C THR A 50 -13.48 12.37 14.41
N ALA A 51 -13.53 11.25 15.13
CA ALA A 51 -13.38 9.93 14.54
C ALA A 51 -14.55 9.56 13.60
N PRO A 52 -14.26 9.00 12.41
CA PRO A 52 -15.30 8.57 11.48
C PRO A 52 -16.15 7.46 12.09
N ARG A 53 -17.42 7.42 11.69
CA ARG A 53 -18.38 6.40 12.11
C ARG A 53 -18.28 5.17 11.22
N VAL A 54 -18.05 4.00 11.82
CA VAL A 54 -17.97 2.74 11.10
C VAL A 54 -19.37 2.27 10.74
N ILE A 55 -19.64 2.06 9.45
CA ILE A 55 -20.93 1.58 8.95
C ILE A 55 -20.93 0.09 8.66
N GLY A 56 -19.75 -0.52 8.56
CA GLY A 56 -19.60 -1.94 8.31
C GLY A 56 -18.17 -2.32 7.98
N ALA A 57 -17.96 -3.62 7.82
CA ALA A 57 -16.71 -4.18 7.34
C ALA A 57 -16.96 -5.50 6.62
N CYS A 58 -15.99 -5.93 5.81
CA CYS A 58 -15.97 -7.25 5.24
C CYS A 58 -14.61 -7.94 5.31
N THR A 59 -14.67 -9.26 5.28
CA THR A 59 -13.58 -10.16 4.89
C THR A 59 -13.94 -10.75 3.53
N GLU A 60 -13.07 -11.59 2.98
CA GLU A 60 -13.39 -12.42 1.82
C GLU A 60 -14.66 -13.27 2.03
N ARG A 61 -14.93 -13.72 3.27
CA ARG A 61 -15.99 -14.70 3.56
C ARG A 61 -17.26 -14.11 4.15
N ARG A 62 -17.13 -13.01 4.91
CA ARG A 62 -18.24 -12.42 5.66
C ARG A 62 -18.21 -10.91 5.58
N ALA A 63 -19.39 -10.31 5.45
CA ALA A 63 -19.62 -8.88 5.54
C ALA A 63 -20.67 -8.57 6.61
N ALA A 64 -20.43 -7.53 7.38
CA ALA A 64 -21.38 -6.99 8.34
C ALA A 64 -21.68 -5.53 7.98
N TRP A 65 -22.93 -5.14 8.15
CA TRP A 65 -23.41 -3.78 7.99
C TRP A 65 -24.19 -3.40 9.24
N TYR A 66 -23.99 -2.20 9.76
CA TYR A 66 -24.72 -1.71 10.90
C TYR A 66 -25.93 -0.87 10.44
N ASP A 67 -27.08 -1.11 11.05
CA ASP A 67 -28.30 -0.33 10.76
C ASP A 67 -28.09 1.17 11.07
N ALA A 68 -27.28 1.46 12.09
CA ALA A 68 -26.82 2.80 12.42
C ALA A 68 -25.28 2.84 12.49
N PRO A 69 -24.61 3.89 11.94
CA PRO A 69 -23.16 4.06 12.04
C PRO A 69 -22.69 4.06 13.50
N ARG A 70 -21.60 3.34 13.79
CA ARG A 70 -21.07 3.18 15.15
C ARG A 70 -19.78 3.98 15.37
N PRO A 71 -19.56 4.57 16.56
CA PRO A 71 -18.22 5.04 16.92
C PRO A 71 -17.24 3.86 16.93
N PRO A 72 -15.96 4.04 16.55
CA PRO A 72 -14.99 2.96 16.54
C PRO A 72 -14.91 2.18 17.87
N ALA A 73 -15.04 2.87 19.00
CA ALA A 73 -15.04 2.29 20.35
C ALA A 73 -16.14 1.25 20.60
N GLU A 74 -17.22 1.25 19.82
CA GLU A 74 -18.35 0.31 19.93
C GLU A 74 -18.33 -0.78 18.84
N VAL A 75 -17.28 -0.81 18.01
CA VAL A 75 -17.12 -1.78 16.93
C VAL A 75 -16.34 -2.99 17.46
N ASP A 76 -16.96 -4.16 17.39
CA ASP A 76 -16.28 -5.42 17.64
C ASP A 76 -15.43 -5.81 16.42
N GLU A 77 -14.14 -6.03 16.63
CA GLU A 77 -13.19 -6.44 15.57
C GLU A 77 -13.58 -7.76 14.90
N ALA A 78 -14.35 -8.63 15.58
CA ALA A 78 -14.84 -9.87 15.02
C ALA A 78 -16.03 -9.69 14.07
N PHE A 79 -16.65 -8.50 14.05
CA PHE A 79 -17.86 -8.18 13.28
C PHE A 79 -18.94 -9.28 13.38
N PRO A 80 -19.43 -9.59 14.59
CA PRO A 80 -20.37 -10.68 14.81
C PRO A 80 -21.68 -10.46 14.03
N GLY A 81 -22.29 -11.54 13.55
CA GLY A 81 -23.54 -11.48 12.77
C GLY A 81 -23.36 -11.19 11.28
N GLY A 82 -22.12 -11.16 10.76
CA GLY A 82 -21.87 -11.01 9.33
C GLY A 82 -22.49 -12.12 8.47
N VAL A 83 -23.01 -11.74 7.31
CA VAL A 83 -23.53 -12.63 6.26
C VAL A 83 -22.43 -12.95 5.24
N PRO A 84 -22.58 -13.96 4.36
CA PRO A 84 -21.62 -14.17 3.28
C PRO A 84 -21.37 -12.89 2.47
N THR A 85 -20.10 -12.62 2.16
CA THR A 85 -19.72 -11.44 1.36
C THR A 85 -20.33 -11.57 -0.04
N ASP A 86 -21.04 -10.51 -0.46
CA ASP A 86 -21.66 -10.38 -1.79
C ASP A 86 -21.31 -8.98 -2.31
N TRP A 87 -20.30 -8.91 -3.18
CA TRP A 87 -19.80 -7.64 -3.71
C TRP A 87 -20.84 -6.85 -4.49
N PRO A 88 -21.60 -7.44 -5.43
CA PRO A 88 -22.71 -6.74 -6.09
C PRO A 88 -23.64 -6.03 -5.10
N ARG A 89 -24.05 -6.74 -4.04
CA ARG A 89 -24.92 -6.18 -3.00
C ARG A 89 -24.21 -5.13 -2.15
N LEU A 90 -22.95 -5.34 -1.77
CA LEU A 90 -22.18 -4.36 -0.99
C LEU A 90 -21.97 -3.05 -1.76
N LEU A 91 -21.64 -3.14 -3.04
CA LEU A 91 -21.46 -1.98 -3.91
C LEU A 91 -22.75 -1.18 -4.00
N GLU A 92 -23.89 -1.83 -4.19
CA GLU A 92 -25.20 -1.14 -4.20
C GLU A 92 -25.46 -0.39 -2.88
N HIS A 93 -25.13 -0.98 -1.72
CA HIS A 93 -25.27 -0.30 -0.44
C HIS A 93 -24.29 0.86 -0.26
N LEU A 94 -23.03 0.69 -0.67
CA LEU A 94 -22.01 1.74 -0.59
C LEU A 94 -22.34 2.92 -1.50
N GLU A 95 -22.80 2.67 -2.73
CA GLU A 95 -23.24 3.70 -3.68
C GLU A 95 -24.46 4.46 -3.15
N LYS A 96 -25.46 3.73 -2.61
CA LYS A 96 -26.59 4.35 -1.95
C LYS A 96 -26.14 5.19 -0.77
N ALA A 97 -25.24 4.68 0.08
CA ALA A 97 -24.72 5.41 1.22
C ALA A 97 -23.98 6.68 0.79
N ALA A 98 -23.10 6.60 -0.22
CA ALA A 98 -22.35 7.74 -0.77
C ALA A 98 -23.25 8.83 -1.36
N ALA A 99 -24.37 8.45 -1.98
CA ALA A 99 -25.36 9.41 -2.51
C ALA A 99 -26.09 10.23 -1.43
N HIS A 100 -26.04 9.83 -0.16
CA HIS A 100 -26.57 10.64 0.94
C HIS A 100 -25.57 11.73 1.30
N ALA A 101 -25.85 12.96 0.86
CA ALA A 101 -24.97 14.11 0.96
C ALA A 101 -24.68 14.61 2.39
N ASP A 102 -25.42 14.12 3.40
CA ASP A 102 -25.32 14.64 4.77
C ASP A 102 -24.01 14.25 5.47
N ALA A 103 -23.27 13.25 4.96
CA ALA A 103 -21.99 12.83 5.53
C ALA A 103 -21.07 12.17 4.49
N PRO A 104 -19.78 12.54 4.39
CA PRO A 104 -18.82 11.86 3.52
C PRO A 104 -18.73 10.35 3.80
N LEU A 105 -18.40 9.55 2.78
CA LEU A 105 -18.15 8.11 2.92
C LEU A 105 -16.73 7.76 2.44
N VAL A 106 -15.97 7.12 3.32
CA VAL A 106 -14.65 6.58 3.03
C VAL A 106 -14.72 5.05 2.97
N PHE A 107 -14.36 4.48 1.83
CA PHE A 107 -14.12 3.05 1.68
C PHE A 107 -12.63 2.77 1.86
N VAL A 108 -12.29 1.97 2.86
CA VAL A 108 -10.92 1.53 3.09
C VAL A 108 -10.75 0.12 2.52
N ASP A 109 -10.00 -0.01 1.43
CA ASP A 109 -9.56 -1.31 0.94
C ASP A 109 -8.23 -1.69 1.58
N ALA A 110 -8.28 -2.47 2.66
CA ALA A 110 -7.13 -3.11 3.30
C ALA A 110 -7.02 -4.59 2.91
N THR A 111 -7.53 -4.98 1.73
CA THR A 111 -7.42 -6.34 1.20
C THR A 111 -6.21 -6.49 0.28
N ASP A 112 -5.79 -7.74 0.07
CA ASP A 112 -4.85 -8.12 -0.99
C ASP A 112 -5.61 -8.72 -2.19
N SER A 113 -6.70 -8.06 -2.62
CA SER A 113 -7.59 -8.58 -3.67
C SER A 113 -7.60 -7.72 -4.93
N VAL A 114 -7.26 -8.34 -6.06
CA VAL A 114 -7.40 -7.73 -7.39
C VAL A 114 -8.86 -7.45 -7.74
N GLU A 115 -9.80 -8.29 -7.28
CA GLU A 115 -11.23 -8.09 -7.49
C GLU A 115 -11.70 -6.80 -6.79
N VAL A 116 -11.33 -6.62 -5.52
CA VAL A 116 -11.72 -5.44 -4.73
C VAL A 116 -11.09 -4.17 -5.30
N ALA A 117 -9.83 -4.24 -5.71
CA ALA A 117 -9.13 -3.16 -6.37
C ALA A 117 -9.83 -2.64 -7.65
N ARG A 118 -10.58 -3.51 -8.37
CA ARG A 118 -11.36 -3.14 -9.56
C ARG A 118 -12.65 -2.37 -9.23
N TYR A 119 -13.07 -2.34 -7.96
CA TYR A 119 -14.23 -1.57 -7.52
C TYR A 119 -13.91 -0.12 -7.17
N HIS A 120 -12.63 0.24 -7.00
CA HIS A 120 -12.23 1.59 -6.55
C HIS A 120 -12.78 2.70 -7.47
N ALA A 121 -12.61 2.56 -8.79
CA ALA A 121 -13.09 3.57 -9.73
C ALA A 121 -14.62 3.77 -9.67
N ARG A 122 -15.37 2.67 -9.53
CA ARG A 122 -16.84 2.69 -9.41
C ARG A 122 -17.29 3.40 -8.13
N LEU A 123 -16.59 3.15 -7.02
CA LEU A 123 -16.89 3.79 -5.74
C LEU A 123 -16.56 5.29 -5.76
N LEU A 124 -15.41 5.67 -6.32
CA LEU A 124 -15.04 7.08 -6.52
C LEU A 124 -16.07 7.81 -7.39
N GLU A 125 -16.47 7.21 -8.51
CA GLU A 125 -17.52 7.74 -9.41
C GLU A 125 -18.89 7.91 -8.71
N ALA A 126 -19.15 7.14 -7.64
CA ALA A 126 -20.35 7.24 -6.82
C ALA A 126 -20.23 8.28 -5.68
N GLY A 127 -19.12 8.99 -5.55
CA GLY A 127 -18.89 9.97 -4.49
C GLY A 127 -18.31 9.38 -3.20
N CYS A 128 -17.83 8.14 -3.22
CA CYS A 128 -17.14 7.52 -2.09
C CYS A 128 -15.63 7.71 -2.21
N SER A 129 -15.02 8.44 -1.28
CA SER A 129 -13.55 8.51 -1.19
C SER A 129 -12.98 7.12 -0.89
N VAL A 130 -11.83 6.81 -1.46
CA VAL A 130 -11.18 5.50 -1.31
C VAL A 130 -9.79 5.68 -0.69
N VAL A 131 -9.48 4.83 0.30
CA VAL A 131 -8.16 4.72 0.92
C VAL A 131 -7.65 3.30 0.77
N THR A 132 -6.40 3.10 0.36
CA THR A 132 -5.84 1.74 0.26
C THR A 132 -4.33 1.67 0.51
N PRO A 133 -3.83 0.65 1.24
CA PRO A 133 -2.42 0.25 1.22
C PRO A 133 -2.09 -0.73 0.09
N SER A 134 -3.10 -1.17 -0.67
CA SER A 134 -2.92 -2.14 -1.75
C SER A 134 -2.42 -1.46 -3.02
N LYS A 135 -1.43 -2.10 -3.65
CA LYS A 135 -0.85 -1.62 -4.92
C LYS A 135 -1.70 -2.05 -6.12
N HIS A 136 -2.56 -3.06 -5.97
CA HIS A 136 -3.27 -3.73 -7.07
C HIS A 136 -4.04 -2.77 -7.97
N ALA A 137 -4.76 -1.81 -7.41
CA ALA A 137 -5.54 -0.85 -8.20
C ALA A 137 -4.63 0.09 -9.03
N LEU A 138 -3.51 0.50 -8.46
CA LEU A 138 -2.62 1.50 -9.04
C LEU A 138 -1.62 0.92 -10.04
N THR A 139 -1.42 -0.40 -10.02
CA THR A 139 -0.51 -1.14 -10.91
C THR A 139 -1.24 -2.00 -11.94
N GLN A 140 -2.54 -1.78 -12.12
CA GLN A 140 -3.32 -2.28 -13.26
C GLN A 140 -2.91 -1.54 -14.55
N GLU A 141 -3.65 -1.77 -15.64
CA GLU A 141 -3.43 -1.09 -16.92
C GLU A 141 -3.46 0.44 -16.73
N GLN A 142 -2.65 1.17 -17.49
CA GLN A 142 -2.57 2.63 -17.41
C GLN A 142 -3.96 3.28 -17.55
N ALA A 143 -4.80 2.74 -18.45
CA ALA A 143 -6.16 3.23 -18.64
C ALA A 143 -7.04 3.13 -17.37
N TYR A 144 -6.81 2.11 -16.53
CA TYR A 144 -7.51 1.99 -15.24
C TYR A 144 -6.94 2.98 -14.22
N PHE A 145 -5.62 3.17 -14.17
CA PHE A 145 -5.01 4.22 -13.34
C PHE A 145 -5.57 5.60 -13.69
N ASP A 146 -5.64 5.94 -14.98
CA ASP A 146 -6.21 7.20 -15.45
C ASP A 146 -7.69 7.33 -15.07
N ARG A 147 -8.45 6.22 -15.08
CA ARG A 147 -9.84 6.21 -14.61
C ARG A 147 -9.93 6.53 -13.13
N LEU A 148 -9.05 5.98 -12.29
CA LEU A 148 -8.99 6.30 -10.86
C LEU A 148 -8.70 7.79 -10.65
N GLN A 149 -7.72 8.36 -11.37
CA GLN A 149 -7.39 9.78 -11.23
C GLN A 149 -8.54 10.68 -11.70
N ARG A 150 -9.22 10.35 -12.81
CA ARG A 150 -10.41 11.09 -13.26
C ARG A 150 -11.55 11.01 -12.25
N ALA A 151 -11.83 9.82 -11.72
CA ALA A 151 -12.89 9.62 -10.74
C ALA A 151 -12.62 10.35 -9.42
N ALA A 152 -11.36 10.57 -9.07
CA ALA A 152 -10.92 11.33 -7.90
C ALA A 152 -10.71 12.84 -8.16
N GLY A 153 -11.09 13.36 -9.34
CA GLY A 153 -10.95 14.79 -9.68
C GLY A 153 -9.53 15.28 -9.96
N ASN A 154 -8.54 14.38 -10.12
CA ASN A 154 -7.13 14.70 -10.28
C ASN A 154 -6.70 14.93 -11.75
N HIS A 155 -7.57 15.47 -12.61
CA HIS A 155 -7.26 15.66 -14.04
C HIS A 155 -7.41 17.12 -14.49
N ASP A 156 -6.42 17.59 -15.25
CA ASP A 156 -6.44 18.91 -15.86
C ASP A 156 -7.52 19.00 -16.96
N GLY A 157 -8.48 19.91 -16.80
CA GLY A 157 -9.26 20.43 -17.92
C GLY A 157 -10.72 20.01 -18.08
N GLN A 158 -11.42 19.50 -17.06
CA GLN A 158 -12.89 19.38 -17.15
C GLN A 158 -13.64 19.56 -15.82
N ASP A 159 -14.79 20.21 -15.96
CA ASP A 159 -15.89 20.51 -15.03
C ASP A 159 -15.77 19.96 -13.59
N SER A 160 -15.71 20.87 -12.61
CA SER A 160 -15.79 20.60 -11.15
C SER A 160 -17.12 19.96 -10.70
N SER A 161 -17.88 19.36 -11.62
CA SER A 161 -19.11 18.63 -11.36
C SER A 161 -18.90 17.14 -11.03
N SER A 162 -17.69 16.60 -11.21
CA SER A 162 -17.36 15.20 -10.87
C SER A 162 -16.82 15.06 -9.45
N GLY A 163 -17.72 15.04 -8.46
CA GLY A 163 -17.53 14.47 -7.11
C GLY A 163 -16.55 15.17 -6.15
N THR A 164 -16.87 15.19 -4.86
CA THR A 164 -15.95 15.55 -3.76
C THR A 164 -15.07 14.37 -3.32
N ALA A 165 -15.17 13.21 -4.00
CA ALA A 165 -14.46 12.00 -3.61
C ALA A 165 -12.97 12.08 -3.93
N THR A 166 -12.15 11.65 -2.96
CA THR A 166 -10.70 11.66 -3.06
C THR A 166 -10.13 10.24 -3.04
N TYR A 167 -8.96 10.05 -3.66
CA TYR A 167 -8.26 8.76 -3.67
C TYR A 167 -6.89 8.85 -2.99
N HIS A 168 -6.75 8.15 -1.86
CA HIS A 168 -5.56 8.16 -1.04
C HIS A 168 -4.88 6.79 -1.02
N TYR A 169 -3.56 6.80 -1.16
CA TYR A 169 -2.76 5.60 -1.34
C TYR A 169 -1.31 5.80 -0.87
N GLU A 170 -1.09 6.64 0.16
CA GLU A 170 0.25 6.99 0.66
C GLU A 170 1.07 5.73 1.00
N THR A 171 0.37 4.78 1.61
CA THR A 171 0.96 3.56 2.16
C THR A 171 1.43 2.54 1.14
N THR A 172 1.12 2.77 -0.14
CA THR A 172 1.52 1.87 -1.24
C THR A 172 3.00 1.95 -1.59
N ALA A 173 3.69 3.05 -1.26
CA ALA A 173 5.11 3.26 -1.57
C ALA A 173 6.04 2.87 -0.41
N GLY A 174 5.79 3.38 0.79
CA GLY A 174 6.71 3.29 1.93
C GLY A 174 6.05 2.95 3.27
N ALA A 175 4.94 2.20 3.27
CA ALA A 175 4.12 1.98 4.46
C ALA A 175 3.73 3.32 5.11
N GLY A 176 4.08 3.58 6.38
CA GLY A 176 3.73 4.85 7.04
C GLY A 176 4.59 6.06 6.63
N LEU A 177 5.59 5.90 5.77
CA LEU A 177 6.48 7.00 5.37
C LEU A 177 5.79 7.98 4.41
N PRO A 178 6.04 9.29 4.53
CA PRO A 178 5.43 10.33 3.68
C PRO A 178 6.13 10.40 2.31
N VAL A 179 6.07 9.34 1.51
CA VAL A 179 6.76 9.25 0.21
C VAL A 179 5.95 9.93 -0.89
N LEU A 180 4.67 9.56 -1.05
CA LEU A 180 3.83 10.08 -2.14
C LEU A 180 3.37 11.50 -1.84
N SER A 181 3.08 11.82 -0.59
CA SER A 181 2.80 13.18 -0.12
C SER A 181 3.96 14.13 -0.39
N THR A 182 5.19 13.75 -0.03
CA THR A 182 6.40 14.53 -0.35
C THR A 182 6.54 14.73 -1.86
N LEU A 183 6.36 13.68 -2.66
CA LEU A 183 6.42 13.77 -4.11
C LEU A 183 5.37 14.75 -4.67
N ARG A 184 4.12 14.63 -4.22
CA ARG A 184 3.01 15.51 -4.66
C ARG A 184 3.27 16.96 -4.27
N ASP A 185 3.80 17.23 -3.07
CA ASP A 185 4.09 18.59 -2.63
C ASP A 185 5.24 19.23 -3.43
N LEU A 186 6.28 18.47 -3.77
CA LEU A 186 7.33 18.93 -4.67
C LEU A 186 6.73 19.32 -6.04
N LEU A 187 5.91 18.46 -6.64
CA LEU A 187 5.25 18.73 -7.92
C LEU A 187 4.29 19.92 -7.85
N ARG A 188 3.43 19.97 -6.83
CA ARG A 188 2.39 21.01 -6.65
C ARG A 188 2.97 22.40 -6.43
N THR A 189 4.15 22.50 -5.83
CA THR A 189 4.86 23.77 -5.69
C THR A 189 5.65 24.17 -6.95
N GLY A 190 5.54 23.41 -8.04
CA GLY A 190 6.21 23.66 -9.31
C GLY A 190 7.70 23.30 -9.30
N ASP A 191 8.14 22.38 -8.44
CA ASP A 191 9.47 21.79 -8.56
C ASP A 191 9.53 20.78 -9.71
N ARG A 192 10.73 20.50 -10.21
CA ARG A 192 10.97 19.49 -11.24
C ARG A 192 11.77 18.34 -10.65
N ILE A 193 11.14 17.18 -10.55
CA ILE A 193 11.80 15.94 -10.15
C ILE A 193 12.72 15.49 -11.28
N GLU A 194 14.01 15.34 -10.98
CA GLU A 194 15.02 14.89 -11.94
C GLU A 194 15.27 13.39 -11.79
N ARG A 195 15.28 12.92 -10.54
CA ARG A 195 15.47 11.52 -10.20
C ARG A 195 14.83 11.17 -8.86
N VAL A 196 14.21 10.00 -8.80
CA VAL A 196 13.83 9.32 -7.55
C VAL A 196 14.68 8.06 -7.42
N ARG A 197 15.28 7.82 -6.26
CA ARG A 197 15.90 6.53 -5.90
C ARG A 197 15.25 5.98 -4.64
N GLY A 198 15.28 4.67 -4.46
CA GLY A 198 14.76 4.10 -3.23
C GLY A 198 15.11 2.64 -3.01
N ALA A 199 15.40 2.32 -1.75
CA ALA A 199 15.54 0.97 -1.23
C ALA A 199 14.20 0.70 -0.55
N ALA A 200 13.30 0.06 -1.30
CA ALA A 200 11.88 0.05 -0.98
C ALA A 200 11.37 -1.33 -0.56
N SER A 201 12.26 -2.26 -0.18
CA SER A 201 11.91 -3.57 0.36
C SER A 201 12.68 -3.83 1.64
N GLY A 202 11.94 -4.04 2.74
CA GLY A 202 12.55 -4.35 4.04
C GLY A 202 13.32 -5.67 4.01
N THR A 203 12.81 -6.69 3.32
CA THR A 203 13.48 -7.98 3.11
C THR A 203 14.81 -7.77 2.40
N LEU A 204 14.82 -7.06 1.27
CA LEU A 204 16.04 -6.85 0.50
C LEU A 204 17.03 -5.93 1.23
N SER A 205 16.57 -4.85 1.88
CA SER A 205 17.41 -4.01 2.74
C SER A 205 18.11 -4.83 3.82
N PHE A 206 17.39 -5.77 4.44
CA PHE A 206 17.97 -6.67 5.43
C PHE A 206 19.03 -7.59 4.79
N LEU A 207 18.72 -8.25 3.67
CA LEU A 207 19.66 -9.15 2.97
C LEU A 207 20.97 -8.45 2.62
N PHE A 208 20.90 -7.27 1.99
CA PHE A 208 22.09 -6.52 1.61
C PHE A 208 22.87 -6.01 2.83
N SER A 209 22.20 -5.74 3.95
CA SER A 209 22.89 -5.43 5.20
C SER A 209 23.72 -6.61 5.73
N ARG A 210 23.24 -7.84 5.59
CA ARG A 210 23.96 -9.08 5.98
C ARG A 210 25.11 -9.40 5.04
N LEU A 211 24.91 -9.23 3.72
CA LEU A 211 26.00 -9.33 2.74
C LEU A 211 27.13 -8.33 3.04
N ARG A 212 26.77 -7.08 3.38
CA ARG A 212 27.73 -6.06 3.81
C ARG A 212 28.51 -6.48 5.06
N GLU A 213 27.92 -7.26 5.96
CA GLU A 213 28.57 -7.84 7.15
C GLU A 213 29.45 -9.06 6.84
N GLY A 214 29.34 -9.62 5.61
CA GLY A 214 30.17 -10.72 5.13
C GLY A 214 29.48 -12.09 5.15
N ASP A 215 28.17 -12.13 5.40
CA ASP A 215 27.41 -13.38 5.34
C ASP A 215 27.26 -13.88 3.90
N PRO A 216 27.18 -15.21 3.68
CA PRO A 216 26.74 -15.78 2.42
C PRO A 216 25.31 -15.34 2.05
N PHE A 217 25.01 -15.25 0.75
CA PHE A 217 23.69 -14.84 0.28
C PHE A 217 22.60 -15.82 0.70
N SER A 218 22.87 -17.12 0.59
CA SER A 218 21.99 -18.19 1.04
C SER A 218 21.64 -18.06 2.53
N ALA A 219 22.65 -17.86 3.38
CA ALA A 219 22.48 -17.69 4.81
C ALA A 219 21.68 -16.43 5.18
N ALA A 220 21.89 -15.33 4.45
CA ALA A 220 21.10 -14.12 4.63
C ALA A 220 19.61 -14.35 4.30
N VAL A 221 19.33 -15.10 3.22
CA VAL A 221 17.96 -15.49 2.82
C VAL A 221 17.29 -16.35 3.88
N GLU A 222 17.98 -17.35 4.41
CA GLU A 222 17.48 -18.18 5.51
C GLU A 222 17.19 -17.35 6.77
N ASP A 223 18.07 -16.42 7.14
CA ASP A 223 17.88 -15.55 8.32
C ASP A 223 16.65 -14.62 8.13
N ALA A 224 16.44 -14.10 6.92
CA ALA A 224 15.27 -13.30 6.59
C ALA A 224 13.96 -14.09 6.77
N ILE A 225 13.94 -15.37 6.34
CA ILE A 225 12.80 -16.27 6.52
C ILE A 225 12.60 -16.58 8.01
N ALA A 226 13.67 -16.94 8.73
CA ALA A 226 13.61 -17.32 10.15
C ALA A 226 13.08 -16.19 11.04
N ARG A 227 13.37 -14.94 10.67
CA ARG A 227 12.87 -13.74 11.36
C ARG A 227 11.46 -13.32 10.94
N GLY A 228 10.88 -13.96 9.92
CA GLY A 228 9.59 -13.59 9.35
C GLY A 228 9.63 -12.24 8.63
N TYR A 229 10.77 -11.86 8.06
CA TYR A 229 10.90 -10.67 7.23
C TYR A 229 10.50 -10.93 5.79
N ALA A 230 10.76 -12.13 5.29
CA ALA A 230 10.38 -12.56 3.94
C ALA A 230 8.95 -13.09 3.88
N GLU A 231 8.37 -13.06 2.68
CA GLU A 231 7.13 -13.76 2.35
C GLU A 231 7.29 -15.30 2.50
N PRO A 232 6.19 -16.07 2.61
CA PRO A 232 6.25 -17.53 2.71
C PRO A 232 7.08 -18.19 1.60
N ASP A 233 7.08 -17.59 0.41
CA ASP A 233 8.02 -17.90 -0.67
C ASP A 233 8.89 -16.67 -0.95
N VAL A 234 10.13 -16.70 -0.46
CA VAL A 234 11.11 -15.60 -0.53
C VAL A 234 11.45 -15.18 -1.98
N ARG A 235 11.18 -16.04 -2.97
CA ARG A 235 11.34 -15.66 -4.39
C ARG A 235 10.45 -14.48 -4.77
N THR A 236 9.34 -14.30 -4.07
CA THR A 236 8.45 -13.14 -4.23
C THR A 236 9.20 -11.85 -3.91
N ASP A 237 9.94 -11.80 -2.81
CA ASP A 237 10.80 -10.66 -2.45
C ASP A 237 11.97 -10.49 -3.43
N LEU A 238 12.68 -11.60 -3.70
CA LEU A 238 13.88 -11.62 -4.54
C LEU A 238 13.61 -11.29 -6.01
N SER A 239 12.37 -11.41 -6.47
CA SER A 239 11.97 -11.06 -7.84
C SER A 239 12.12 -9.56 -8.14
N GLY A 240 12.08 -8.70 -7.12
CA GLY A 240 12.04 -7.25 -7.28
C GLY A 240 10.67 -6.66 -7.63
N GLU A 241 9.64 -7.49 -7.83
CA GLU A 241 8.34 -7.06 -8.35
C GLU A 241 7.59 -6.11 -7.39
N ASP A 242 7.78 -6.27 -6.08
CA ASP A 242 7.21 -5.32 -5.11
C ASP A 242 7.83 -3.91 -5.24
N VAL A 243 9.15 -3.84 -5.42
CA VAL A 243 9.85 -2.56 -5.64
C VAL A 243 9.46 -1.97 -7.00
N ALA A 244 9.35 -2.79 -8.04
CA ALA A 244 8.89 -2.37 -9.36
C ALA A 244 7.48 -1.74 -9.30
N ARG A 245 6.54 -2.39 -8.62
CA ARG A 245 5.18 -1.87 -8.40
C ARG A 245 5.18 -0.53 -7.66
N LYS A 246 6.01 -0.37 -6.62
CA LYS A 246 6.16 0.90 -5.90
C LYS A 246 6.67 2.02 -6.80
N PHE A 247 7.66 1.73 -7.64
CA PHE A 247 8.20 2.70 -8.58
C PHE A 247 7.25 3.02 -9.74
N LEU A 248 6.45 2.05 -10.20
CA LEU A 248 5.38 2.28 -11.18
C LEU A 248 4.37 3.29 -10.62
N ILE A 249 3.95 3.13 -9.36
CA ILE A 249 3.05 4.08 -8.68
C ILE A 249 3.68 5.46 -8.59
N LEU A 250 4.96 5.57 -8.21
CA LEU A 250 5.68 6.84 -8.15
C LEU A 250 5.74 7.52 -9.52
N GLY A 251 6.11 6.77 -10.57
CA GLY A 251 6.18 7.29 -11.94
C GLY A 251 4.83 7.77 -12.45
N ARG A 252 3.77 6.99 -12.25
CA ARG A 252 2.41 7.39 -12.61
C ARG A 252 1.91 8.59 -11.81
N THR A 253 2.26 8.68 -10.53
CA THR A 253 1.96 9.85 -9.67
C THR A 253 2.70 11.11 -10.14
N MET A 254 3.86 10.97 -10.78
CA MET A 254 4.58 12.08 -11.45
C MET A 254 3.95 12.50 -12.78
N GLY A 255 2.88 11.84 -13.22
CA GLY A 255 2.22 12.09 -14.51
C GLY A 255 2.84 11.34 -15.68
N LEU A 256 3.69 10.33 -15.43
CA LEU A 256 4.23 9.48 -16.49
C LEU A 256 3.20 8.41 -16.90
N THR A 257 3.09 8.18 -18.21
CA THR A 257 2.38 7.04 -18.77
C THR A 257 3.33 5.85 -18.83
N LEU A 258 3.10 4.84 -18.01
CA LEU A 258 3.98 3.68 -17.86
C LEU A 258 3.15 2.42 -17.69
N GLU A 259 3.55 1.33 -18.34
CA GLU A 259 3.07 -0.02 -18.09
C GLU A 259 4.14 -0.87 -17.40
N ARG A 260 3.73 -1.99 -16.81
CA ARG A 260 4.68 -2.89 -16.13
C ARG A 260 5.83 -3.33 -17.05
N ASP A 261 5.55 -3.54 -18.33
CA ASP A 261 6.54 -4.00 -19.30
C ASP A 261 7.57 -2.93 -19.69
N ASP A 262 7.34 -1.66 -19.34
CA ASP A 262 8.30 -0.57 -19.56
C ASP A 262 9.41 -0.53 -18.49
N LEU A 263 9.28 -1.34 -17.43
CA LEU A 263 10.20 -1.36 -16.29
C LEU A 263 11.30 -2.41 -16.48
N ASP A 264 12.54 -1.98 -16.30
CA ASP A 264 13.71 -2.88 -16.22
C ASP A 264 13.89 -3.38 -14.77
N VAL A 265 13.79 -4.68 -14.55
CA VAL A 265 13.81 -5.28 -13.20
C VAL A 265 14.76 -6.48 -13.16
N GLU A 266 15.84 -6.35 -12.38
CA GLU A 266 16.78 -7.43 -12.10
C GLU A 266 16.22 -8.36 -11.01
N SER A 267 15.82 -9.56 -11.39
CA SER A 267 15.47 -10.61 -10.42
C SER A 267 16.73 -11.18 -9.77
N LEU A 268 16.72 -11.27 -8.43
CA LEU A 268 17.77 -11.92 -7.65
C LEU A 268 17.60 -13.44 -7.57
N VAL A 269 16.46 -13.98 -8.03
CA VAL A 269 16.24 -15.43 -8.17
C VAL A 269 17.07 -15.95 -9.34
N PRO A 270 18.04 -16.87 -9.10
CA PRO A 270 18.83 -17.45 -10.18
C PRO A 270 17.94 -18.17 -11.18
N GLU A 271 18.23 -18.05 -12.48
CA GLU A 271 17.39 -18.60 -13.55
C GLU A 271 17.16 -20.11 -13.40
N ALA A 272 18.19 -20.85 -12.99
CA ALA A 272 18.11 -22.29 -12.75
C ALA A 272 17.18 -22.70 -11.59
N LEU A 273 16.82 -21.76 -10.71
CA LEU A 273 16.03 -22.02 -9.49
C LEU A 273 14.64 -21.35 -9.52
N ARG A 274 14.20 -20.79 -10.66
CA ARG A 274 12.89 -20.12 -10.74
C ARG A 274 11.72 -21.11 -10.61
N ASP A 275 11.80 -22.23 -11.34
CA ASP A 275 10.68 -23.18 -11.50
C ASP A 275 10.81 -24.46 -10.64
N VAL A 276 11.55 -24.40 -9.53
CA VAL A 276 11.73 -25.53 -8.58
C VAL A 276 10.84 -25.38 -7.34
N SER A 277 10.79 -26.40 -6.47
CA SER A 277 10.13 -26.26 -5.16
C SER A 277 10.90 -25.29 -4.26
N LEU A 278 10.25 -24.71 -3.26
CA LEU A 278 10.91 -23.82 -2.29
C LEU A 278 12.06 -24.55 -1.56
N ASP A 279 11.85 -25.80 -1.16
CA ASP A 279 12.89 -26.62 -0.50
C ASP A 279 14.12 -26.77 -1.40
N THR A 280 13.92 -27.13 -2.69
CA THR A 280 15.03 -27.25 -3.65
C THR A 280 15.68 -25.89 -3.94
N PHE A 281 14.89 -24.81 -3.98
CA PHE A 281 15.43 -23.46 -4.12
C PHE A 281 16.42 -23.15 -2.98
N LEU A 282 16.02 -23.41 -1.72
CA LEU A 282 16.85 -23.14 -0.55
C LEU A 282 18.08 -24.06 -0.50
N ASP A 283 17.92 -25.35 -0.79
CA ASP A 283 19.02 -26.33 -0.78
C ASP A 283 20.11 -26.02 -1.83
N GLU A 284 19.72 -25.48 -2.99
CA GLU A 284 20.61 -25.20 -4.12
C GLU A 284 21.14 -23.75 -4.13
N LEU A 285 20.53 -22.84 -3.38
CA LEU A 285 20.94 -21.44 -3.31
C LEU A 285 22.42 -21.23 -2.91
N PRO A 286 23.02 -22.03 -2.01
CA PRO A 286 24.43 -21.90 -1.65
C PRO A 286 25.40 -22.01 -2.84
N ARG A 287 24.99 -22.61 -3.95
CA ARG A 287 25.81 -22.70 -5.19
C ARG A 287 26.11 -21.33 -5.81
N PHE A 288 25.38 -20.29 -5.42
CA PHE A 288 25.53 -18.92 -5.91
C PHE A 288 26.26 -18.00 -4.93
N ASP A 289 26.68 -18.50 -3.76
CA ASP A 289 27.32 -17.67 -2.72
C ASP A 289 28.66 -17.09 -3.16
N ASP A 290 29.48 -17.85 -3.88
CA ASP A 290 30.78 -17.38 -4.37
C ASP A 290 30.63 -16.18 -5.33
N GLU A 291 29.58 -16.17 -6.16
CA GLU A 291 29.28 -15.04 -7.05
C GLU A 291 28.94 -13.77 -6.25
N TRP A 292 28.10 -13.91 -5.23
CA TRP A 292 27.72 -12.79 -4.36
C TRP A 292 28.88 -12.29 -3.50
N ALA A 293 29.74 -13.20 -3.02
CA ALA A 293 30.95 -12.85 -2.30
C ALA A 293 31.90 -12.04 -3.19
N GLU A 294 32.06 -12.42 -4.46
CA GLU A 294 32.86 -11.68 -5.43
C GLU A 294 32.30 -10.27 -5.68
N ARG A 295 31.00 -10.16 -5.96
CA ARG A 295 30.33 -8.87 -6.18
C ARG A 295 30.48 -7.95 -4.97
N THR A 296 30.30 -8.49 -3.75
CA THR A 296 30.42 -7.71 -2.51
C THR A 296 31.85 -7.27 -2.26
N ARG A 297 32.84 -8.12 -2.56
CA ARG A 297 34.26 -7.78 -2.45
C ARG A 297 34.64 -6.68 -3.44
N ALA A 298 34.22 -6.78 -4.69
CA ALA A 298 34.46 -5.76 -5.71
C ALA A 298 33.88 -4.40 -5.31
N ALA A 299 32.64 -4.36 -4.78
CA ALA A 299 32.05 -3.12 -4.28
C ALA A 299 32.87 -2.50 -3.13
N ARG A 300 33.36 -3.33 -2.18
CA ARG A 300 34.19 -2.87 -1.07
C ARG A 300 35.53 -2.30 -1.53
N GLU A 301 36.13 -2.84 -2.59
CA GLU A 301 37.36 -2.31 -3.19
C GLU A 301 37.17 -0.89 -3.77
N ASN A 302 35.92 -0.49 -4.05
CA ASN A 302 35.52 0.83 -4.52
C ASN A 302 34.97 1.76 -3.41
N ASP A 303 35.23 1.47 -2.13
CA ASP A 303 34.63 2.17 -0.97
C ASP A 303 33.07 2.18 -1.01
N ALA A 304 32.49 1.16 -1.64
CA ALA A 304 31.06 1.01 -1.84
C ALA A 304 30.50 -0.26 -1.18
N THR A 305 29.18 -0.36 -1.16
CA THR A 305 28.44 -1.57 -0.81
C THR A 305 27.32 -1.81 -1.81
N LEU A 306 26.78 -3.02 -1.85
CA LEU A 306 25.67 -3.35 -2.73
C LEU A 306 24.35 -3.02 -2.05
N GLN A 307 23.41 -2.47 -2.82
CA GLN A 307 22.05 -2.25 -2.37
C GLN A 307 21.07 -2.51 -3.52
N TYR A 308 19.90 -3.09 -3.20
CA TYR A 308 18.81 -3.19 -4.17
C TYR A 308 18.03 -1.88 -4.25
N VAL A 309 18.10 -1.21 -5.41
CA VAL A 309 17.61 0.16 -5.60
C VAL A 309 16.66 0.22 -6.78
N GLY A 310 15.47 0.77 -6.53
CA GLY A 310 14.63 1.31 -7.59
C GLY A 310 15.09 2.73 -7.95
N ARG A 311 15.14 3.03 -9.24
CA ARG A 311 15.53 4.32 -9.78
C ARG A 311 14.53 4.73 -10.85
N LEU A 312 13.97 5.93 -10.70
CA LEU A 312 13.17 6.61 -11.72
C LEU A 312 13.93 7.85 -12.17
N ALA A 313 14.35 7.91 -13.43
CA ALA A 313 15.04 9.06 -14.01
C ALA A 313 14.76 9.16 -15.51
N GLY A 314 14.53 10.37 -16.02
CA GLY A 314 14.29 10.59 -17.45
C GLY A 314 13.09 9.82 -18.02
N GLY A 315 12.07 9.52 -17.19
CA GLY A 315 10.91 8.72 -17.59
C GLY A 315 11.13 7.21 -17.58
N HIS A 316 12.33 6.73 -17.23
CA HIS A 316 12.65 5.31 -17.16
C HIS A 316 12.75 4.82 -15.73
N ILE A 317 12.22 3.63 -15.47
CA ILE A 317 12.34 2.95 -14.19
C ILE A 317 13.25 1.74 -14.35
N ARG A 318 14.26 1.66 -13.49
CA ARG A 318 15.11 0.49 -13.32
C ARG A 318 15.14 0.07 -11.87
N VAL A 319 14.99 -1.22 -11.60
CA VAL A 319 15.09 -1.81 -10.27
C VAL A 319 16.19 -2.87 -10.32
N ALA A 320 17.31 -2.61 -9.64
CA ALA A 320 18.50 -3.44 -9.76
C ALA A 320 19.40 -3.34 -8.53
N VAL A 321 20.39 -4.23 -8.45
CA VAL A 321 21.50 -4.08 -7.53
C VAL A 321 22.39 -2.94 -8.03
N GLU A 322 22.62 -1.95 -7.17
CA GLU A 322 23.56 -0.85 -7.41
C GLU A 322 24.70 -0.89 -6.40
N GLU A 323 25.91 -0.52 -6.85
CA GLU A 323 26.96 -0.08 -5.95
C GLU A 323 26.62 1.31 -5.42
N VAL A 324 26.59 1.46 -4.10
CA VAL A 324 26.34 2.72 -3.40
C VAL A 324 27.50 3.03 -2.46
N PRO A 325 27.92 4.30 -2.29
CA PRO A 325 28.99 4.63 -1.35
C PRO A 325 28.67 4.13 0.05
N ALA A 326 29.64 3.52 0.73
CA ALA A 326 29.42 2.87 2.02
C ALA A 326 29.01 3.85 3.13
N ASP A 327 29.41 5.12 3.01
CA ASP A 327 29.11 6.21 3.94
C ASP A 327 27.87 7.05 3.54
N ALA A 328 27.25 6.76 2.39
CA ALA A 328 26.04 7.44 1.92
C ALA A 328 24.77 6.85 2.57
N PRO A 329 23.62 7.57 2.54
CA PRO A 329 22.37 7.12 3.15
C PRO A 329 21.96 5.67 2.80
N PHE A 330 22.10 5.27 1.54
CA PHE A 330 21.84 3.90 1.09
C PHE A 330 22.84 2.89 1.68
N GLY A 331 24.13 3.23 1.72
CA GLY A 331 25.19 2.39 2.27
C GLY A 331 25.12 2.21 3.79
N LEU A 332 24.32 3.04 4.47
CA LEU A 332 24.08 3.01 5.91
C LEU A 332 22.71 2.40 6.30
N LEU A 333 21.99 1.81 5.33
CA LEU A 333 20.75 1.09 5.64
C LEU A 333 21.03 -0.16 6.47
N SER A 334 20.15 -0.45 7.42
CA SER A 334 20.22 -1.62 8.29
C SER A 334 18.81 -2.06 8.69
N GLY A 335 18.68 -3.33 9.06
CA GLY A 335 17.38 -3.91 9.38
C GLY A 335 16.43 -3.85 8.19
N THR A 336 15.18 -3.48 8.43
CA THR A 336 14.10 -3.45 7.44
C THR A 336 13.70 -2.01 7.05
N ASP A 337 14.61 -1.06 7.24
CA ASP A 337 14.38 0.33 6.85
C ASP A 337 14.23 0.47 5.33
N ASN A 338 13.25 1.29 4.94
CA ASN A 338 13.15 1.83 3.60
C ASN A 338 13.76 3.23 3.55
N LEU A 339 14.26 3.61 2.37
CA LEU A 339 14.76 4.94 2.07
C LEU A 339 14.31 5.35 0.68
N PHE A 340 13.86 6.60 0.56
CA PHE A 340 13.58 7.26 -0.72
C PHE A 340 14.35 8.57 -0.79
N GLU A 341 14.95 8.86 -1.94
CA GLU A 341 15.63 10.11 -2.23
C GLU A 341 14.99 10.78 -3.44
N PHE A 342 14.61 12.05 -3.30
CA PHE A 342 14.13 12.91 -4.37
C PHE A 342 15.22 13.93 -4.73
N GLN A 343 15.82 13.77 -5.91
CA GLN A 343 16.67 14.80 -6.52
C GLN A 343 15.81 15.65 -7.46
N THR A 344 15.87 16.96 -7.27
CA THR A 344 15.04 17.93 -7.99
C THR A 344 15.86 19.14 -8.38
N ALA A 345 15.29 20.01 -9.22
CA ALA A 345 15.92 21.29 -9.56
C ALA A 345 16.20 22.18 -8.33
N ARG A 346 15.43 22.04 -7.24
CA ARG A 346 15.64 22.77 -5.98
C ARG A 346 16.51 22.01 -4.98
N TYR A 347 16.54 20.68 -5.08
CA TYR A 347 17.34 19.76 -4.27
C TYR A 347 18.47 19.11 -5.10
N ASP A 348 19.24 19.94 -5.81
CA ASP A 348 20.32 19.48 -6.72
C ASP A 348 21.60 19.11 -5.94
N GLY A 349 22.01 19.95 -4.98
CA GLY A 349 23.23 19.71 -4.19
C GLY A 349 23.11 18.63 -3.11
N ALA A 350 21.88 18.33 -2.66
CA ALA A 350 21.59 17.29 -1.69
C ALA A 350 20.14 16.81 -1.89
N PRO A 351 19.91 15.53 -2.24
CA PRO A 351 18.57 14.98 -2.38
C PRO A 351 17.76 15.08 -1.08
N LEU A 352 16.46 15.27 -1.19
CA LEU A 352 15.55 15.15 -0.05
C LEU A 352 15.36 13.65 0.27
N SER A 353 15.74 13.24 1.48
CA SER A 353 15.65 11.84 1.93
C SER A 353 14.50 11.61 2.90
N VAL A 354 13.72 10.55 2.67
CA VAL A 354 12.70 10.01 3.58
C VAL A 354 13.10 8.60 3.98
N ARG A 355 13.35 8.37 5.28
CA ARG A 355 13.82 7.08 5.82
C ARG A 355 12.97 6.64 7.02
N GLY A 356 12.74 5.34 7.12
CA GLY A 356 12.24 4.68 8.33
C GLY A 356 11.70 3.28 8.03
N PRO A 357 10.97 2.67 8.97
CA PRO A 357 10.46 1.31 8.80
C PRO A 357 9.56 1.19 7.56
N GLY A 358 9.93 0.26 6.67
CA GLY A 358 9.30 0.09 5.36
C GLY A 358 8.08 -0.84 5.32
N ALA A 359 7.82 -1.53 6.42
CA ALA A 359 6.77 -2.52 6.56
C ALA A 359 6.36 -2.67 8.03
N GLY A 360 5.20 -3.26 8.27
CA GLY A 360 4.70 -3.56 9.61
C GLY A 360 3.25 -3.12 9.78
N PRO A 361 2.39 -3.93 10.45
CA PRO A 361 0.96 -3.64 10.57
C PRO A 361 0.68 -2.30 11.27
N GLN A 362 1.45 -1.96 12.30
CA GLN A 362 1.28 -0.73 13.08
C GLN A 362 1.56 0.53 12.25
N VAL A 363 2.71 0.59 11.59
CA VAL A 363 3.12 1.75 10.79
C VAL A 363 2.28 1.89 9.52
N THR A 364 1.88 0.76 8.90
CA THR A 364 1.01 0.77 7.72
C THR A 364 -0.39 1.22 8.09
N ALA A 365 -0.98 0.67 9.15
CA ALA A 365 -2.29 1.11 9.63
C ALA A 365 -2.31 2.59 10.03
N ALA A 366 -1.22 3.11 10.61
CA ALA A 366 -1.10 4.52 10.97
C ALA A 366 -1.10 5.43 9.73
N GLY A 367 -0.42 5.01 8.65
CA GLY A 367 -0.48 5.71 7.36
C GLY A 367 -1.88 5.65 6.73
N VAL A 368 -2.55 4.49 6.78
CA VAL A 368 -3.94 4.35 6.30
C VAL A 368 -4.88 5.24 7.13
N LEU A 369 -4.68 5.33 8.44
CA LEU A 369 -5.45 6.23 9.31
C LEU A 369 -5.22 7.70 8.94
N ALA A 370 -3.97 8.09 8.65
CA ALA A 370 -3.67 9.46 8.20
C ALA A 370 -4.40 9.79 6.88
N ASP A 371 -4.42 8.84 5.94
CA ASP A 371 -5.15 8.95 4.67
C ASP A 371 -6.67 9.02 4.88
N VAL A 372 -7.23 8.21 5.78
CA VAL A 372 -8.66 8.29 6.17
C VAL A 372 -8.98 9.68 6.72
N LEU A 373 -8.16 10.20 7.62
CA LEU A 373 -8.37 11.53 8.20
C LEU A 373 -8.19 12.65 7.17
N ALA A 374 -7.35 12.47 6.15
CA ALA A 374 -7.23 13.41 5.03
C ALA A 374 -8.48 13.38 4.14
N ALA A 375 -8.92 12.19 3.73
CA ALA A 375 -10.13 12.01 2.93
C ALA A 375 -11.37 12.62 3.59
N VAL A 376 -11.42 12.56 4.92
CA VAL A 376 -12.46 13.18 5.73
C VAL A 376 -12.41 14.72 5.71
N ARG A 377 -11.22 15.32 5.73
CA ARG A 377 -11.05 16.78 5.73
C ARG A 377 -11.30 17.41 4.37
N ASP A 378 -11.02 16.66 3.31
CA ASP A 378 -11.10 17.13 1.92
C ASP A 378 -12.51 16.99 1.31
N ALA A 379 -13.43 16.30 2.01
CA ALA A 379 -14.76 15.93 1.54
C ALA A 379 -15.87 16.98 1.76
#